data_AF-A0A6C0DJZ7-F1
#
_entry.id   AF-A0A6C0DJZ7-F1
#
_cell.length_a   1.000
_cell.length_b   1.000
_cell.length_c   1.000
_cell.angle_alpha   90.00
_cell.angle_beta   90.00
_cell.angle_gamma   90.00
#
_symmetry.space_group_name_H-M   'P 1'
#
loop_
_entity.id
_entity.type
_entity.pdbx_description
1 polymer ?
#
loop_
_entity_poly.entity_id
_entity_poly.type
_entity_poly.pdbx_seq_one_letter_code
_entity_poly.pdbx_strand_id
1 'polypeptide(L)'
;MINENENENNQNENNQIQEYKFPYDTCERKSTTNIIKQPYSTIIGIITCVLIIVFIFLAKSLPTKLFFTSLLIFESFHTYSHFTHLPGNTQVNIIHPTAYLVTFSLLIWIIYQTKIYPSIGFITILSVLYCFDIYAFHYLPFIFYFVSQNIIFISILFSYYSFLPKTLIQNIPLILLFSFLIIGFEVNEIFNCNRMLQFYPQFPYHILVEISGFVVFYLIAKSMYQL
;
A
#
# COMPACT_ATOMS: atom_id res chain seq x y z
N MET A 1 -14.56 -48.38 -29.80
CA MET A 1 -13.34 -47.77 -29.27
C MET A 1 -13.62 -46.29 -29.14
N ILE A 2 -14.09 -45.89 -27.96
CA ILE A 2 -14.39 -44.50 -27.62
C ILE A 2 -13.06 -43.91 -27.18
N ASN A 3 -12.71 -42.76 -27.77
CA ASN A 3 -11.45 -42.05 -27.57
C ASN A 3 -11.17 -41.79 -26.08
N GLU A 4 -10.19 -42.48 -25.52
CA GLU A 4 -9.63 -42.21 -24.18
C GLU A 4 -8.78 -40.92 -24.14
N ASN A 5 -8.52 -40.30 -25.29
CA ASN A 5 -7.66 -39.11 -25.42
C ASN A 5 -8.32 -37.76 -25.08
N GLU A 6 -9.65 -37.70 -24.87
CA GLU A 6 -10.31 -36.43 -24.45
C GLU A 6 -10.27 -36.20 -22.93
N ASN A 7 -9.96 -37.23 -22.13
CA ASN A 7 -9.91 -37.10 -20.67
C ASN A 7 -8.55 -36.62 -20.13
N GLU A 8 -7.45 -36.84 -20.85
CA GLU A 8 -6.12 -36.39 -20.39
C GLU A 8 -5.92 -34.86 -20.57
N ASN A 9 -6.53 -34.25 -21.59
CA ASN A 9 -6.44 -32.80 -21.79
C ASN A 9 -7.27 -32.00 -20.77
N ASN A 10 -8.40 -32.54 -20.31
CA ASN A 10 -9.21 -31.91 -19.26
C ASN A 10 -8.66 -32.12 -17.84
N GLN A 11 -7.73 -33.07 -17.63
CA GLN A 11 -7.03 -33.25 -16.36
C GLN A 11 -5.80 -32.36 -16.21
N ASN A 12 -5.19 -31.92 -17.32
CA ASN A 12 -4.03 -31.01 -17.27
C ASN A 12 -4.41 -29.53 -17.08
N GLU A 13 -5.62 -29.09 -17.46
CA GLU A 13 -6.07 -27.72 -17.18
C GLU A 13 -6.51 -27.50 -15.72
N ASN A 14 -6.85 -28.57 -15.00
CA ASN A 14 -7.29 -28.51 -13.59
C ASN A 14 -6.15 -28.63 -12.56
N ASN A 15 -4.90 -28.83 -13.00
CA ASN A 15 -3.76 -29.16 -12.13
C ASN A 15 -2.73 -28.03 -11.93
N GLN A 16 -3.17 -26.77 -11.97
CA GLN A 16 -2.40 -25.67 -11.38
C GLN A 16 -3.31 -24.75 -10.57
N ILE A 17 -4.04 -25.32 -9.61
CA ILE A 17 -4.39 -24.54 -8.41
C ILE A 17 -3.06 -24.37 -7.66
N GLN A 18 -2.25 -23.38 -8.06
CA GLN A 18 -1.15 -22.91 -7.23
C GLN A 18 -1.76 -22.55 -5.88
N GLU A 19 -1.23 -23.17 -4.82
CA GLU A 19 -1.65 -22.94 -3.45
C GLU A 19 -1.55 -21.43 -3.15
N TYR A 20 -2.70 -20.77 -3.06
CA TYR A 20 -2.81 -19.34 -2.75
C TYR A 20 -2.10 -19.05 -1.42
N LYS A 21 -1.04 -18.24 -1.44
CA LYS A 21 -0.32 -17.83 -0.23
C LYS A 21 -0.36 -16.32 -0.11
N PHE A 22 -1.36 -15.76 0.55
CA PHE A 22 -1.35 -14.34 0.90
C PHE A 22 -0.16 -14.02 1.84
N PRO A 23 0.53 -12.86 1.72
CA PRO A 23 0.29 -11.72 0.82
C PRO A 23 0.86 -11.87 -0.61
N TYR A 24 1.28 -13.09 -0.97
CA TYR A 24 2.05 -13.36 -2.18
C TYR A 24 1.17 -13.58 -3.41
N ASP A 25 -0.06 -14.02 -3.18
CA ASP A 25 -1.13 -14.00 -4.17
C ASP A 25 -2.16 -12.96 -3.72
N THR A 26 -2.26 -11.87 -4.46
CA THR A 26 -3.39 -10.94 -4.29
C THR A 26 -4.60 -11.47 -5.06
N CYS A 27 -5.77 -10.87 -4.88
CA CYS A 27 -6.95 -11.22 -5.66
C CYS A 27 -6.94 -10.64 -7.08
N GLU A 28 -5.77 -10.62 -7.70
CA GLU A 28 -5.54 -10.46 -9.12
C GLU A 28 -4.73 -11.66 -9.63
N ARG A 29 -5.33 -12.47 -10.51
CA ARG A 29 -4.65 -13.64 -11.06
C ARG A 29 -3.39 -13.21 -11.80
N LYS A 30 -2.27 -13.82 -11.41
CA LYS A 30 -0.98 -13.65 -12.07
C LYS A 30 -1.04 -14.15 -13.51
N SER A 31 -0.57 -13.33 -14.45
CA SER A 31 -0.30 -13.79 -15.81
C SER A 31 1.01 -14.58 -15.87
N THR A 32 0.93 -15.83 -16.31
CA THR A 32 2.13 -16.66 -16.53
C THR A 32 2.86 -16.29 -17.81
N THR A 33 2.13 -15.82 -18.83
CA THR A 33 2.65 -15.55 -20.19
C THR A 33 3.07 -14.09 -20.41
N ASN A 34 2.47 -13.14 -19.69
CA ASN A 34 2.78 -11.73 -19.89
C ASN A 34 4.06 -11.31 -19.16
N ILE A 35 4.70 -10.26 -19.69
CA ILE A 35 5.85 -9.59 -19.07
C ILE A 35 5.43 -9.01 -17.71
N ILE A 36 4.26 -8.36 -17.67
CA ILE A 36 3.66 -7.81 -16.45
C ILE A 36 2.80 -8.88 -15.79
N LYS A 37 3.12 -9.22 -14.55
CA LYS A 37 2.47 -10.31 -13.82
C LYS A 37 1.09 -9.93 -13.31
N GLN A 38 0.90 -8.70 -12.83
CA GLN A 38 -0.38 -8.17 -12.36
C GLN A 38 -0.67 -6.84 -13.07
N PRO A 39 -1.19 -6.89 -14.31
CA PRO A 39 -1.27 -5.72 -15.18
C PRO A 39 -2.17 -4.61 -14.64
N TYR A 40 -3.28 -4.94 -13.98
CA TYR A 40 -4.23 -3.93 -13.51
C TYR A 40 -3.62 -3.13 -12.36
N SER A 41 -3.09 -3.83 -11.35
CA SER A 41 -2.42 -3.19 -10.22
C SER A 41 -1.17 -2.42 -10.67
N THR A 42 -0.38 -2.99 -11.58
CA THR A 42 0.80 -2.31 -12.15
C THR A 42 0.44 -1.01 -12.87
N ILE A 43 -0.65 -0.99 -13.66
CA ILE A 43 -1.07 0.23 -14.36
C ILE A 43 -1.46 1.33 -13.38
N ILE A 44 -2.25 1.00 -12.36
CA ILE A 44 -2.64 1.97 -11.33
C ILE A 44 -1.40 2.47 -10.58
N GLY A 45 -0.50 1.58 -10.15
CA GLY A 45 0.75 1.96 -9.50
C GLY A 45 1.65 2.86 -10.35
N ILE A 46 1.76 2.62 -11.66
CA ILE A 46 2.47 3.52 -12.59
C ILE A 46 1.81 4.90 -12.63
N ILE A 47 0.47 4.96 -12.72
CA ILE A 47 -0.28 6.22 -12.70
C ILE A 47 -0.02 6.97 -11.38
N THR A 48 -0.04 6.26 -10.25
CA THR A 48 0.29 6.81 -8.93
C THR A 48 1.71 7.36 -8.88
N CYS A 49 2.70 6.61 -9.38
CA CYS A 49 4.09 7.06 -9.45
C CYS A 49 4.23 8.36 -10.27
N VAL A 50 3.61 8.40 -11.46
CA VAL A 50 3.62 9.60 -12.32
C VAL A 50 2.99 10.79 -11.61
N LEU A 51 1.85 10.58 -10.93
CA LEU A 51 1.19 11.61 -10.13
C LEU A 51 2.12 12.17 -9.05
N ILE A 52 2.79 11.30 -8.29
CA ILE A 52 3.72 11.71 -7.23
C ILE A 52 4.90 12.48 -7.83
N ILE A 53 5.46 12.03 -8.96
CA ILE A 53 6.54 12.72 -9.68
C ILE A 53 6.11 14.15 -10.05
N VAL A 54 4.90 14.33 -10.60
CA VAL A 54 4.35 15.65 -10.92
C VAL A 54 4.34 16.54 -9.67
N PHE A 55 3.86 16.02 -8.54
CA PHE A 55 3.83 16.78 -7.29
C PHE A 55 5.21 17.05 -6.68
N ILE A 56 6.23 16.19 -6.88
CA ILE A 56 7.62 16.47 -6.50
C ILE A 56 8.13 17.73 -7.23
N PHE A 57 7.84 17.86 -8.52
CA PHE A 57 8.24 19.03 -9.30
C PHE A 57 7.46 20.29 -8.94
N LEU A 58 6.19 20.15 -8.55
CA LEU A 58 5.35 21.27 -8.11
C LEU A 58 5.63 21.70 -6.65
N ALA A 59 6.23 20.84 -5.83
CA ALA A 59 6.49 21.11 -4.43
C ALA A 59 7.46 22.29 -4.23
N LYS A 60 7.08 23.23 -3.37
CA LYS A 60 7.89 24.45 -3.13
C LYS A 60 9.03 24.23 -2.14
N SER A 61 8.79 23.48 -1.07
CA SER A 61 9.74 23.31 0.01
C SER A 61 10.49 21.97 -0.07
N LEU A 62 11.74 21.95 0.38
CA LEU A 62 12.56 20.74 0.42
C LEU A 62 11.92 19.62 1.28
N PRO A 63 11.32 19.89 2.46
CA PRO A 63 10.65 18.85 3.24
C PRO A 63 9.44 18.24 2.53
N THR A 64 8.66 19.04 1.78
CA THR A 64 7.57 18.50 0.96
C THR A 64 8.11 17.60 -0.14
N LYS A 65 9.21 17.98 -0.80
CA LYS A 65 9.90 17.13 -1.78
C LYS A 65 10.42 15.83 -1.17
N LEU A 66 11.05 15.89 0.01
CA LEU A 66 11.56 14.70 0.71
C LEU A 66 10.43 13.73 1.06
N PHE A 67 9.31 14.25 1.57
CA PHE A 67 8.13 13.44 1.85
C PHE A 67 7.58 12.80 0.57
N PHE A 68 7.39 13.56 -0.52
CA PHE A 68 6.91 12.99 -1.78
C PHE A 68 7.89 12.01 -2.42
N THR A 69 9.20 12.24 -2.30
CA THR A 69 10.22 11.27 -2.74
C THR A 69 10.13 9.97 -1.94
N SER A 70 9.86 10.03 -0.63
CA SER A 70 9.65 8.81 0.17
C SER A 70 8.41 8.03 -0.29
N LEU A 71 7.31 8.72 -0.62
CA LEU A 71 6.11 8.11 -1.19
C LEU A 71 6.43 7.48 -2.55
N LEU A 72 7.20 8.16 -3.39
CA LEU A 72 7.60 7.63 -4.69
C LEU A 72 8.46 6.38 -4.55
N ILE A 73 9.40 6.33 -3.60
CA ILE A 73 10.23 5.15 -3.35
C ILE A 73 9.34 3.98 -2.92
N PHE A 74 8.46 4.20 -1.94
CA PHE A 74 7.49 3.20 -1.48
C PHE A 74 6.65 2.67 -2.65
N GLU A 75 6.01 3.57 -3.40
CA GLU A 75 5.09 3.23 -4.48
C GLU A 75 5.80 2.58 -5.68
N SER A 76 7.03 3.00 -5.99
CA SER A 76 7.81 2.42 -7.08
C SER A 76 8.18 0.97 -6.77
N PHE A 77 8.57 0.67 -5.51
CA PHE A 77 8.84 -0.71 -5.10
C PHE A 77 7.58 -1.55 -5.03
N HIS A 78 6.48 -0.98 -4.54
CA HIS A 78 5.16 -1.62 -4.56
C HIS A 78 4.72 -1.97 -5.99
N THR A 79 4.76 -1.01 -6.89
CA THR A 79 4.46 -1.19 -8.32
C THR A 79 5.37 -2.22 -8.98
N TYR A 80 6.68 -2.18 -8.69
CA TYR A 80 7.65 -3.15 -9.19
C TYR A 80 7.35 -4.58 -8.69
N SER A 81 6.85 -4.70 -7.46
CA SER A 81 6.44 -5.99 -6.90
C SER A 81 5.27 -6.60 -7.67
N HIS A 82 4.29 -5.81 -8.11
CA HIS A 82 3.21 -6.28 -9.00
C HIS A 82 3.69 -6.59 -10.42
N PHE A 83 4.63 -5.79 -10.94
CA PHE A 83 5.17 -5.99 -12.28
C PHE A 83 5.86 -7.35 -12.39
N THR A 84 6.73 -7.67 -11.45
CA THR A 84 7.58 -8.89 -11.48
C THR A 84 7.01 -10.05 -10.68
N HIS A 85 6.05 -9.78 -9.78
CA HIS A 85 5.55 -10.71 -8.78
C HIS A 85 6.69 -11.25 -7.90
N LEU A 86 7.30 -10.35 -7.13
CA LEU A 86 8.40 -10.68 -6.22
C LEU A 86 7.95 -11.71 -5.16
N PRO A 87 8.82 -12.64 -4.75
CA PRO A 87 8.55 -13.51 -3.61
C PRO A 87 8.30 -12.65 -2.38
N GLY A 88 7.20 -12.85 -1.66
CA GLY A 88 6.80 -11.77 -0.77
C GLY A 88 7.59 -11.61 0.51
N ASN A 89 8.41 -12.57 0.95
CA ASN A 89 9.41 -12.27 1.97
C ASN A 89 10.33 -11.12 1.50
N THR A 90 10.75 -11.14 0.23
CA THR A 90 11.58 -10.08 -0.35
C THR A 90 10.80 -8.78 -0.51
N GLN A 91 9.56 -8.87 -1.03
CA GLN A 91 8.68 -7.71 -1.20
C GLN A 91 8.46 -6.99 0.14
N VAL A 92 8.01 -7.71 1.16
CA VAL A 92 7.71 -7.14 2.47
C VAL A 92 8.98 -6.59 3.12
N ASN A 93 10.12 -7.28 3.02
CA ASN A 93 11.40 -6.80 3.56
C ASN A 93 11.91 -5.51 2.90
N ILE A 94 11.36 -5.11 1.75
CA ILE A 94 11.68 -3.85 1.08
C ILE A 94 10.58 -2.80 1.34
N ILE A 95 9.32 -3.16 1.11
CA ILE A 95 8.17 -2.26 1.24
C ILE A 95 8.02 -1.79 2.70
N HIS A 96 8.14 -2.69 3.67
CA HIS A 96 7.93 -2.34 5.08
C HIS A 96 8.94 -1.30 5.59
N PRO A 97 10.27 -1.44 5.35
CA PRO A 97 11.21 -0.37 5.66
C PRO A 97 10.94 0.96 4.95
N THR A 98 10.45 0.93 3.70
CA THR A 98 10.09 2.17 3.00
C THR A 98 8.89 2.88 3.62
N ALA A 99 7.97 2.15 4.27
CA ALA A 99 6.87 2.76 5.05
C ALA A 99 7.38 3.54 6.28
N TYR A 100 8.44 3.06 6.94
CA TYR A 100 9.10 3.85 7.99
C TYR A 100 9.70 5.16 7.45
N LEU A 101 10.29 5.12 6.25
CA LEU A 101 10.80 6.33 5.60
C LEU A 101 9.68 7.34 5.31
N VAL A 102 8.50 6.86 4.90
CA VAL A 102 7.31 7.70 4.68
C VAL A 102 6.85 8.36 5.98
N THR A 103 6.68 7.60 7.06
CA THR A 103 6.21 8.14 8.35
C THR A 103 7.24 9.08 8.99
N PHE A 104 8.53 8.78 8.86
CA PHE A 104 9.61 9.65 9.33
C PHE A 104 9.66 10.98 8.56
N SER A 105 9.59 10.94 7.23
CA SER A 105 9.60 12.15 6.39
C SER A 105 8.33 12.98 6.56
N LEU A 106 7.18 12.36 6.84
CA LEU A 106 5.95 13.06 7.26
C LEU A 106 6.19 13.85 8.55
N LEU A 107 6.80 13.23 9.57
CA LEU A 107 7.09 13.90 10.83
C LEU A 107 8.04 15.09 10.64
N ILE A 108 9.08 14.94 9.82
CA ILE A 108 9.97 16.05 9.42
C ILE A 108 9.18 17.17 8.74
N TRP A 109 8.29 16.83 7.80
CA TRP A 109 7.47 17.81 7.11
C TRP A 109 6.56 18.58 8.08
N ILE A 110 5.90 17.88 9.00
CA ILE A 110 5.04 18.51 10.00
C ILE A 110 5.84 19.46 10.91
N ILE A 111 6.98 19.02 11.43
CA ILE A 111 7.85 19.86 12.28
C ILE A 111 8.30 21.09 11.50
N TYR A 112 8.65 20.92 10.21
CA TYR A 112 9.04 22.04 9.37
C TYR A 112 7.92 23.06 9.16
N GLN A 113 6.69 22.60 8.90
CA GLN A 113 5.57 23.50 8.63
C GLN A 113 5.00 24.17 9.87
N THR A 114 4.90 23.41 10.97
CA THR A 114 4.28 23.89 12.20
C THR A 114 5.27 24.58 13.14
N LYS A 115 6.56 24.29 13.00
CA LYS A 115 7.63 24.64 13.97
C LYS A 115 7.40 24.06 15.36
N ILE A 116 6.54 23.04 15.48
CA ILE A 116 6.19 22.39 16.75
C ILE A 116 6.88 21.02 16.82
N TYR A 117 7.69 20.86 17.87
CA TYR A 117 8.34 19.60 18.17
C TYR A 117 7.40 18.62 18.87
N PRO A 118 7.57 17.29 18.66
CA PRO A 118 6.74 16.29 19.30
C PRO A 118 6.93 16.34 20.82
N SER A 119 5.83 16.26 21.57
CA SER A 119 5.89 16.19 23.03
C SER A 119 6.53 14.88 23.48
N ILE A 120 7.13 14.86 24.67
CA ILE A 120 7.72 13.63 25.23
C ILE A 120 6.69 12.50 25.28
N GLY A 121 5.44 12.80 25.67
CA GLY A 121 4.36 11.82 25.69
C GLY A 121 4.05 11.25 24.29
N PHE A 122 4.01 12.10 23.27
CA PHE A 122 3.81 11.63 21.89
C PHE A 122 4.99 10.79 21.39
N ILE A 123 6.23 11.19 21.70
CA ILE A 123 7.43 10.39 21.39
C ILE A 123 7.34 9.01 22.06
N THR A 124 6.93 8.93 23.32
CA THR A 124 6.76 7.65 24.03
C THR A 124 5.73 6.77 23.34
N ILE A 125 4.56 7.32 22.99
CA ILE A 125 3.51 6.57 22.26
C ILE A 125 4.04 6.08 20.92
N LEU A 126 4.69 6.95 20.15
CA LEU A 126 5.22 6.61 18.83
C LEU A 126 6.30 5.52 18.91
N SER A 127 7.18 5.60 19.91
CA SER A 127 8.18 4.55 20.18
C SER A 127 7.53 3.21 20.52
N VAL A 128 6.48 3.19 21.34
CA VAL A 128 5.73 1.96 21.64
C VAL A 128 5.10 1.38 20.38
N LEU A 129 4.48 2.22 19.54
CA LEU A 129 3.90 1.78 18.27
C LEU A 129 4.96 1.20 17.32
N TYR A 130 6.12 1.83 17.18
CA TYR A 130 7.22 1.29 16.38
C TYR A 130 7.79 -0.01 16.95
N CYS A 131 7.93 -0.13 18.27
CA CYS A 131 8.36 -1.40 18.90
C CYS A 131 7.35 -2.52 18.63
N PHE A 132 6.05 -2.23 18.73
CA PHE A 132 4.99 -3.18 18.37
C PHE A 132 5.03 -3.55 16.89
N ASP A 133 5.21 -2.57 16.00
CA ASP A 133 5.26 -2.79 14.55
C ASP A 133 6.46 -3.67 14.14
N ILE A 134 7.65 -3.41 14.72
CA ILE A 134 8.84 -4.25 14.54
C ILE A 134 8.60 -5.67 15.06
N TYR A 135 7.95 -5.82 16.22
CA TYR A 135 7.57 -7.13 16.74
C TYR A 135 6.60 -7.83 15.78
N ALA A 136 5.56 -7.13 15.33
CA ALA A 136 4.58 -7.67 14.40
C ALA A 136 5.23 -8.10 13.07
N PHE A 137 6.18 -7.31 12.57
CA PHE A 137 6.93 -7.58 11.34
C PHE A 137 7.72 -8.90 11.42
N HIS A 138 8.29 -9.23 12.58
CA HIS A 138 9.07 -10.46 12.74
C HIS A 138 8.27 -11.68 13.17
N TYR A 139 7.16 -11.49 13.90
CA TYR A 139 6.49 -12.59 14.61
C TYR A 139 5.01 -12.77 14.27
N LEU A 140 4.36 -11.80 13.62
CA LEU A 140 2.93 -11.84 13.32
C LEU A 140 2.65 -11.87 11.81
N PRO A 141 1.44 -12.30 11.40
CA PRO A 141 1.02 -12.25 9.99
C PRO A 141 1.02 -10.83 9.42
N PHE A 142 1.11 -10.73 8.07
CA PHE A 142 1.18 -9.47 7.32
C PHE A 142 0.24 -8.37 7.79
N ILE A 143 -1.01 -8.74 8.05
CA ILE A 143 -2.05 -7.79 8.40
C ILE A 143 -1.72 -6.96 9.64
N PHE A 144 -0.97 -7.52 10.61
CA PHE A 144 -0.67 -6.82 11.85
C PHE A 144 0.30 -5.66 11.63
N TYR A 145 1.41 -5.89 10.95
CA TYR A 145 2.37 -4.82 10.68
C TYR A 145 1.87 -3.84 9.62
N PHE A 146 1.05 -4.31 8.67
CA PHE A 146 0.35 -3.43 7.73
C PHE A 146 -0.59 -2.45 8.45
N VAL A 147 -1.41 -2.96 9.39
CA VAL A 147 -2.33 -2.13 10.18
C VAL A 147 -1.58 -1.20 11.12
N SER A 148 -0.48 -1.64 11.76
CA SER A 148 0.28 -0.76 12.65
C SER A 148 0.97 0.39 11.91
N GLN A 149 1.46 0.20 10.68
CA GLN A 149 1.96 1.31 9.85
C GLN A 149 0.88 2.37 9.58
N ASN A 150 -0.35 1.93 9.28
CA ASN A 150 -1.49 2.83 9.11
C ASN A 150 -1.80 3.57 10.43
N ILE A 151 -1.80 2.88 11.58
CA ILE A 151 -2.00 3.49 12.89
C ILE A 151 -0.91 4.52 13.20
N ILE A 152 0.35 4.23 12.90
CA ILE A 152 1.48 5.16 13.08
C ILE A 152 1.27 6.42 12.24
N PHE A 153 0.98 6.27 10.96
CA PHE A 153 0.71 7.37 10.04
C PHE A 153 -0.45 8.25 10.54
N ILE A 154 -1.57 7.63 10.91
CA ILE A 154 -2.76 8.30 11.43
C ILE A 154 -2.44 9.02 12.75
N SER A 155 -1.69 8.38 13.66
CA SER A 155 -1.29 8.96 14.95
C SER A 155 -0.46 10.23 14.79
N ILE A 156 0.39 10.28 13.76
CA ILE A 156 1.15 11.49 13.41
C ILE A 156 0.20 12.60 12.95
N LEU A 157 -0.75 12.30 12.05
CA LEU A 157 -1.72 13.30 11.58
C LEU A 157 -2.61 13.85 12.72
N PHE A 158 -3.12 12.98 13.59
CA PHE A 158 -3.99 13.39 14.69
C PHE A 158 -3.27 14.19 15.77
N SER A 159 -2.04 13.80 16.11
CA SER A 159 -1.24 14.53 17.13
C SER A 159 -0.96 15.98 16.74
N TYR A 160 -0.98 16.28 15.45
CA TYR A 160 -0.74 17.62 14.92
C TYR A 160 -1.96 18.26 14.28
N TYR A 161 -3.16 17.65 14.39
CA TYR A 161 -4.35 18.02 13.64
C TYR A 161 -4.66 19.53 13.67
N SER A 162 -4.57 20.16 14.85
CA SER A 162 -4.85 21.60 15.03
C SER A 162 -3.86 22.54 14.34
N PHE A 163 -2.69 22.03 13.96
CA PHE A 163 -1.61 22.79 13.32
C PHE A 163 -1.47 22.50 11.83
N LEU A 164 -2.24 21.53 11.31
CA LEU A 164 -2.17 21.17 9.90
C LEU A 164 -2.79 22.27 9.01
N PRO A 165 -2.33 22.39 7.75
CA PRO A 165 -2.95 23.27 6.77
C PRO A 165 -4.43 22.95 6.60
N LYS A 166 -5.27 23.99 6.42
CA LYS A 166 -6.72 23.83 6.25
C LYS A 166 -7.10 22.85 5.13
N THR A 167 -6.35 22.87 4.02
CA THR A 167 -6.53 21.95 2.89
C THR A 167 -6.36 20.49 3.30
N LEU A 168 -5.32 20.19 4.09
CA LEU A 168 -5.08 18.83 4.60
C LEU A 168 -6.16 18.43 5.60
N ILE A 169 -6.52 19.32 6.53
CA ILE A 169 -7.59 19.09 7.52
C ILE A 169 -8.91 18.70 6.84
N GLN A 170 -9.30 19.42 5.78
CA GLN A 170 -10.52 19.14 5.01
C GLN A 170 -10.50 17.78 4.33
N ASN A 171 -9.32 17.28 3.96
CA ASN A 171 -9.15 15.99 3.28
C ASN A 171 -8.93 14.82 4.24
N ILE A 172 -8.61 15.05 5.52
CA ILE A 172 -8.39 13.99 6.52
C ILE A 172 -9.55 12.97 6.59
N PRO A 173 -10.83 13.38 6.62
CA PRO A 173 -11.93 12.40 6.64
C PRO A 173 -11.91 11.45 5.44
N LEU A 174 -11.58 11.95 4.25
CA LEU A 174 -11.45 11.12 3.05
C LEU A 174 -10.20 10.25 3.09
N ILE A 175 -9.07 10.78 3.55
CA ILE A 175 -7.84 9.99 3.75
C ILE A 175 -8.13 8.81 4.69
N LEU A 176 -8.80 9.05 5.83
CA LEU A 176 -9.18 8.00 6.77
C LEU A 176 -10.15 6.98 6.16
N LEU A 177 -11.18 7.45 5.45
CA LEU A 177 -12.12 6.57 4.76
C LEU A 177 -11.39 5.63 3.81
N PHE A 178 -10.54 6.15 2.94
CA PHE A 178 -9.80 5.33 1.98
C PHE A 178 -8.73 4.45 2.63
N SER A 179 -8.07 4.90 3.70
CA SER A 179 -7.18 4.04 4.51
C SER A 179 -7.94 2.86 5.14
N PHE A 180 -9.16 3.08 5.64
CA PHE A 180 -9.99 1.99 6.16
C PHE A 180 -10.52 1.08 5.06
N LEU A 181 -10.84 1.61 3.86
CA LEU A 181 -11.21 0.80 2.71
C LEU A 181 -10.06 -0.09 2.26
N ILE A 182 -8.82 0.42 2.22
CA ILE A 182 -7.61 -0.35 1.94
C ILE A 182 -7.51 -1.53 2.93
N ILE A 183 -7.56 -1.27 4.24
CA ILE A 183 -7.50 -2.33 5.26
C ILE A 183 -8.66 -3.32 5.08
N GLY A 184 -9.87 -2.83 4.84
CA GLY A 184 -11.05 -3.67 4.65
C GLY A 184 -10.95 -4.57 3.43
N PHE A 185 -10.45 -4.05 2.31
CA PHE A 185 -10.21 -4.83 1.10
C PHE A 185 -9.10 -5.86 1.30
N GLU A 186 -7.97 -5.49 1.91
CA GLU A 186 -6.88 -6.42 2.24
C GLU A 186 -7.34 -7.57 3.15
N VAL A 187 -8.08 -7.25 4.23
CA VAL A 187 -8.70 -8.26 5.09
C VAL A 187 -9.63 -9.17 4.30
N ASN A 188 -10.46 -8.58 3.42
CA ASN A 188 -11.36 -9.36 2.58
C ASN A 188 -10.59 -10.27 1.61
N GLU A 189 -9.49 -9.83 1.02
CA GLU A 189 -8.65 -10.67 0.17
C GLU A 189 -8.08 -11.86 0.96
N ILE A 190 -7.48 -11.60 2.13
CA ILE A 190 -6.94 -12.65 3.01
C ILE A 190 -7.94 -13.79 3.25
N PHE A 191 -9.20 -13.45 3.53
CA PHE A 191 -10.20 -14.43 3.95
C PHE A 191 -11.06 -14.97 2.80
N ASN A 192 -11.29 -14.20 1.74
CA ASN A 192 -12.30 -14.52 0.73
C ASN A 192 -11.76 -14.66 -0.70
N CYS A 193 -10.46 -14.50 -0.94
CA CYS A 193 -9.91 -14.48 -2.31
C CYS A 193 -10.34 -15.66 -3.17
N ASN A 194 -10.16 -16.87 -2.65
CA ASN A 194 -10.47 -18.11 -3.36
C ASN A 194 -11.95 -18.15 -3.78
N ARG A 195 -12.85 -17.72 -2.89
CA ARG A 195 -14.28 -17.66 -3.18
C ARG A 195 -14.58 -16.59 -4.24
N MET A 196 -13.97 -15.41 -4.12
CA MET A 196 -14.15 -14.31 -5.08
C MET A 196 -13.69 -14.68 -6.50
N LEU A 197 -12.56 -15.37 -6.61
CA LEU A 197 -12.00 -15.87 -7.86
C LEU A 197 -12.72 -17.12 -8.40
N GLN A 198 -13.53 -17.81 -7.60
CA GLN A 198 -14.45 -18.85 -8.08
C GLN A 198 -15.66 -18.24 -8.78
N PHE A 199 -16.26 -17.18 -8.20
CA PHE A 199 -17.43 -16.52 -8.78
C PHE A 199 -17.09 -15.64 -9.98
N TYR A 200 -15.99 -14.88 -9.90
CA TYR A 200 -15.52 -14.02 -10.99
C TYR A 200 -14.02 -14.22 -11.24
N PRO A 201 -13.63 -15.29 -11.96
CA PRO A 201 -12.24 -15.68 -12.19
C PRO A 201 -11.32 -14.61 -12.78
N GLN A 202 -11.88 -13.72 -13.61
CA GLN A 202 -11.12 -12.74 -14.39
C GLN A 202 -11.17 -11.34 -13.81
N PHE A 203 -11.93 -11.12 -12.72
CA PHE A 203 -12.04 -9.80 -12.13
C PHE A 203 -10.81 -9.51 -11.25
N PRO A 204 -10.09 -8.39 -11.46
CA PRO A 204 -8.88 -8.06 -10.71
C PRO A 204 -9.25 -7.34 -9.41
N TYR A 205 -9.72 -8.06 -8.39
CA TYR A 205 -10.21 -7.44 -7.15
C TYR A 205 -9.19 -6.56 -6.45
N HIS A 206 -7.91 -6.90 -6.55
CA HIS A 206 -6.82 -6.11 -5.95
C HIS A 206 -6.73 -4.68 -6.49
N ILE A 207 -7.28 -4.41 -7.68
CA ILE A 207 -7.36 -3.05 -8.21
C ILE A 207 -8.11 -2.08 -7.28
N LEU A 208 -9.02 -2.59 -6.43
CA LEU A 208 -9.77 -1.77 -5.48
C LEU A 208 -8.88 -1.23 -4.36
N VAL A 209 -7.89 -2.03 -3.92
CA VAL A 209 -6.85 -1.59 -2.98
C VAL A 209 -6.03 -0.49 -3.64
N GLU A 210 -5.55 -0.74 -4.86
CA GLU A 210 -4.69 0.19 -5.61
C GLU A 210 -5.37 1.52 -5.92
N ILE A 211 -6.64 1.49 -6.35
CA ILE A 211 -7.42 2.71 -6.59
C ILE A 211 -7.62 3.50 -5.29
N SER A 212 -7.87 2.81 -4.17
CA SER A 212 -8.00 3.46 -2.87
C SER A 212 -6.68 4.10 -2.43
N GLY A 213 -5.55 3.41 -2.64
CA GLY A 213 -4.20 3.93 -2.41
C GLY A 213 -3.90 5.16 -3.25
N PHE A 214 -4.21 5.11 -4.55
CA PHE A 214 -4.10 6.25 -5.46
C PHE A 214 -4.85 7.48 -4.95
N VAL A 215 -6.09 7.32 -4.47
CA VAL A 215 -6.87 8.44 -3.90
C VAL A 215 -6.21 9.01 -2.66
N VAL A 216 -5.69 8.17 -1.75
CA VAL A 216 -4.95 8.62 -0.56
C VAL A 216 -3.73 9.45 -0.96
N PHE A 217 -2.88 8.93 -1.86
CA PHE A 217 -1.69 9.66 -2.33
C PHE A 217 -2.06 10.97 -3.03
N TYR A 218 -3.10 10.99 -3.85
CA TYR A 218 -3.59 12.21 -4.50
C TYR A 218 -4.04 13.26 -3.48
N LEU A 219 -4.85 12.88 -2.49
CA LEU A 219 -5.36 13.81 -1.48
C LEU A 219 -4.23 14.40 -0.64
N ILE A 220 -3.27 13.57 -0.24
CA ILE A 220 -2.07 13.99 0.50
C ILE A 220 -1.25 14.96 -0.36
N ALA A 221 -0.88 14.55 -1.58
CA ALA A 221 0.00 15.35 -2.44
C ALA A 221 -0.64 16.69 -2.83
N LYS A 222 -1.92 16.67 -3.20
CA LYS A 222 -2.71 17.88 -3.49
C LYS A 222 -2.80 18.83 -2.30
N SER A 223 -2.88 18.30 -1.08
CA SER A 223 -2.98 19.13 0.13
C SER A 223 -1.65 19.81 0.49
N MET A 224 -0.52 19.23 0.07
CA MET A 224 0.81 19.59 0.59
C MET A 224 1.71 20.30 -0.41
N TYR A 225 1.50 20.15 -1.73
CA TYR A 225 2.47 20.63 -2.73
C TYR A 225 2.70 22.15 -2.75
N GLN A 226 1.70 22.95 -2.37
CA GLN A 226 1.81 24.41 -2.38
C GLN A 226 2.54 24.99 -1.15
N LEU A 227 2.91 24.13 -0.20
CA LEU A 227 3.43 24.48 1.13
C LEU A 227 4.95 24.32 1.27
#